data_AF-A0A2A3ZJ73-F1
#
_entry.id   AF-A0A2A3ZJ73-F1
#
_cell.length_a   1.000
_cell.length_b   1.000
_cell.length_c   1.000
_cell.angle_alpha   90.00
_cell.angle_beta   90.00
_cell.angle_gamma   90.00
#
_symmetry.space_group_name_H-M   'P 1'
#
loop_
_entity.id
_entity.type
_entity.pdbx_description
1 polymer ?
#
loop_
_entity_poly.entity_id
_entity_poly.type
_entity_poly.pdbx_seq_one_letter_code
_entity_poly.pdbx_strand_id
1 'polypeptide(L)'
;MSLRHVIPPYLLDAIAERGGEKFPRAARAARSCQVSDESCRNLRAEGLRYTPVATPDGGAQDSEAAMHSQVTGASAGVNRLIHDAQGTETLPGSLVRSEGEDAVSDEAVNEAYDGLGASYSLFAEAFERNSLDGKGMPLIASVHYGQDYDNAFFDGRLMVFGDGDDEVFTGFTGSLSIIGHELSHGVISHTADLEYLGQPGALSEHCADVFGALTEQHDSGQEAGDATWLIGAGIFTPEVTGQALRSMLAPGTAYDDDVLGKDPQPDHMDRYVTTDSDNGGVHLNSGIPNRAFALAATRLGGQAWETVGQVWYSVLTGDDITTRTDFAGFAALTIAEAVAQFGEGSDVHDALVQSWDAVGVTRGAGRGKCREQLVSEEGSPPASGEFGHLIVERSGGIAGLLLVWDLDIDSSEHRASIGPKVAELPWPNDSAGHVDGGAGVKANGGAAGIGAGPGAGADRYVYAIESRFGLVRFGETEMPGEWKSLVEQVREIAAPERRGPGTE
;
A
#
# COMPACT_ATOMS: atom_id res chain seq x y z
N MET A 1 0.95 5.92 8.19
CA MET A 1 1.26 4.58 7.66
C MET A 1 0.69 3.52 8.61
N SER A 2 -0.23 2.69 8.12
CA SER A 2 -0.73 1.50 8.84
C SER A 2 0.41 0.49 8.99
N LEU A 3 0.47 -0.25 10.11
CA LEU A 3 1.39 -1.37 10.25
C LEU A 3 1.00 -2.47 9.25
N ARG A 4 1.96 -2.98 8.50
CA ARG A 4 1.79 -4.05 7.50
C ARG A 4 2.57 -5.25 8.01
N HIS A 5 1.96 -6.43 8.02
CA HIS A 5 2.53 -7.63 8.63
C HIS A 5 2.60 -8.74 7.58
N VAL A 6 3.70 -9.49 7.54
CA VAL A 6 3.90 -10.52 6.51
C VAL A 6 2.89 -11.66 6.63
N ILE A 7 2.56 -12.05 7.86
CA ILE A 7 1.58 -13.09 8.14
C ILE A 7 0.17 -12.46 8.17
N PRO A 8 -0.71 -12.85 7.23
CA PRO A 8 -2.03 -12.27 7.12
C PRO A 8 -2.94 -12.77 8.26
N PRO A 9 -3.91 -11.94 8.71
CA PRO A 9 -4.79 -12.29 9.84
C PRO A 9 -5.52 -13.63 9.68
N TYR A 10 -5.97 -13.95 8.46
CA TYR A 10 -6.70 -15.19 8.19
C TYR A 10 -5.86 -16.46 8.45
N LEU A 11 -4.53 -16.38 8.34
CA LEU A 11 -3.65 -17.51 8.59
C LEU A 11 -3.43 -17.71 10.09
N LEU A 12 -3.29 -16.61 10.84
CA LEU A 12 -3.26 -16.66 12.30
C LEU A 12 -4.60 -17.18 12.86
N ASP A 13 -5.73 -16.74 12.29
CA ASP A 13 -7.07 -17.25 12.65
C ASP A 13 -7.16 -18.77 12.43
N ALA A 14 -6.72 -19.24 11.27
CA ALA A 14 -6.67 -20.66 10.93
C ALA A 14 -5.89 -21.49 11.97
N ILE A 15 -4.68 -21.04 12.33
CA ILE A 15 -3.81 -21.70 13.31
C ILE A 15 -4.44 -21.65 14.70
N ALA A 16 -4.99 -20.50 15.11
CA ALA A 16 -5.62 -20.32 16.40
C ALA A 16 -6.85 -21.23 16.59
N GLU A 17 -7.66 -21.40 15.54
CA GLU A 17 -8.90 -22.19 15.56
C GLU A 17 -8.66 -23.69 15.42
N ARG A 18 -7.77 -24.11 14.52
CA ARG A 18 -7.59 -25.52 14.13
C ARG A 18 -6.35 -26.17 14.73
N GLY A 19 -5.35 -25.37 15.12
CA GLY A 19 -4.07 -25.86 15.60
C GLY A 19 -4.11 -26.50 16.99
N GLY A 20 -5.18 -26.34 17.77
CA GLY A 20 -5.19 -26.73 19.19
C GLY A 20 -4.86 -28.21 19.49
N GLU A 21 -5.09 -29.13 18.56
CA GLU A 21 -4.72 -30.55 18.69
C GLU A 21 -3.32 -30.87 18.15
N LYS A 22 -3.00 -30.39 16.93
CA LYS A 22 -1.74 -30.71 16.24
C LYS A 22 -0.58 -29.79 16.64
N PHE A 23 -0.85 -28.49 16.76
CA PHE A 23 0.10 -27.42 17.04
C PHE A 23 -0.39 -26.51 18.21
N PRO A 24 -0.40 -27.04 19.45
CA PRO A 24 -0.94 -26.30 20.59
C PRO A 24 -0.12 -25.07 20.98
N ARG A 25 1.20 -25.02 20.72
CA ARG A 25 2.03 -23.82 20.90
C ARG A 25 1.72 -22.81 19.82
N ALA A 26 1.70 -23.19 18.54
CA ALA A 26 1.32 -22.32 17.43
C ALA A 26 -0.07 -21.69 17.65
N ALA A 27 -1.05 -22.49 18.09
CA ALA A 27 -2.39 -21.96 18.36
C ALA A 27 -2.40 -20.88 19.46
N ARG A 28 -1.53 -20.96 20.47
CA ARG A 28 -1.39 -19.92 21.51
C ARG A 28 -0.58 -18.73 21.00
N ALA A 29 0.48 -18.98 20.26
CA ALA A 29 1.33 -17.99 19.61
C ALA A 29 0.49 -17.11 18.67
N ALA A 30 -0.26 -17.71 17.75
CA ALA A 30 -1.17 -17.01 16.85
C ALA A 30 -2.16 -16.09 17.57
N ARG A 31 -2.81 -16.56 18.65
CA ARG A 31 -3.73 -15.71 19.45
C ARG A 31 -3.01 -14.54 20.11
N SER A 32 -1.79 -14.76 20.63
CA SER A 32 -0.99 -13.69 21.24
C SER A 32 -0.55 -12.68 20.19
N CYS A 33 -0.06 -13.17 19.05
CA CYS A 33 0.35 -12.37 17.91
C CYS A 33 -0.78 -11.45 17.44
N GLN A 34 -2.00 -11.97 17.27
CA GLN A 34 -3.14 -11.15 16.87
C GLN A 34 -3.42 -9.98 17.82
N VAL A 35 -3.28 -10.20 19.14
CA VAL A 35 -3.45 -9.15 20.16
C VAL A 35 -2.32 -8.12 20.10
N SER A 36 -1.08 -8.57 19.95
CA SER A 36 0.08 -7.68 19.82
C SER A 36 0.00 -6.85 18.53
N ASP A 37 -0.38 -7.46 17.41
CA ASP A 37 -0.56 -6.81 16.11
C ASP A 37 -1.68 -5.75 16.15
N GLU A 38 -2.80 -6.07 16.80
CA GLU A 38 -3.89 -5.11 17.01
C GLU A 38 -3.45 -3.93 17.90
N SER A 39 -2.68 -4.21 18.94
CA SER A 39 -2.13 -3.17 19.82
C SER A 39 -1.18 -2.24 19.07
N CYS A 40 -0.29 -2.79 18.23
CA CYS A 40 0.60 -2.01 17.36
C CYS A 40 -0.18 -1.16 16.36
N ARG A 41 -1.23 -1.72 15.72
CA ARG A 41 -2.11 -0.97 14.81
C ARG A 41 -2.84 0.18 15.52
N ASN A 42 -3.38 -0.06 16.71
CA ASN A 42 -4.15 0.94 17.45
C ASN A 42 -3.28 2.11 17.91
N LEU A 43 -2.10 1.83 18.48
CA LEU A 43 -1.16 2.89 18.88
C LEU A 43 -0.79 3.78 17.68
N ARG A 44 -0.49 3.16 16.53
CA ARG A 44 -0.23 3.85 15.28
C ARG A 44 -1.39 4.72 14.80
N ALA A 45 -2.62 4.21 14.85
CA ALA A 45 -3.81 4.94 14.42
C ALA A 45 -4.07 6.20 15.28
N GLU A 46 -3.70 6.17 16.56
CA GLU A 46 -3.82 7.31 17.47
C GLU A 46 -2.70 8.35 17.30
N GLY A 47 -1.79 8.16 16.35
CA GLY A 47 -0.57 8.97 16.22
C GLY A 47 0.35 8.87 17.45
N LEU A 48 0.04 7.94 18.34
CA LEU A 48 0.76 7.67 19.57
C LEU A 48 1.82 6.62 19.27
N ARG A 49 3.06 6.99 19.59
CA ARG A 49 4.19 6.07 19.52
C ARG A 49 3.95 4.99 20.57
N TYR A 50 4.35 3.75 20.28
CA TYR A 50 4.57 2.77 21.36
C TYR A 50 5.56 3.43 22.34
N THR A 51 5.03 3.81 23.50
CA THR A 51 5.81 4.36 24.61
C THR A 51 5.71 3.32 25.71
N PRO A 52 6.84 2.86 26.26
CA PRO A 52 6.85 1.76 27.23
C PRO A 52 5.99 2.12 28.44
N VAL A 53 5.32 1.11 29.01
CA VAL A 53 4.83 1.20 30.39
C VAL A 53 6.06 1.46 31.26
N ALA A 54 6.12 2.64 31.86
CA ALA A 54 7.24 3.06 32.68
C ALA A 54 7.47 2.06 33.83
N THR A 55 8.63 1.40 33.84
CA THR A 55 9.19 0.90 35.09
C THR A 55 9.48 2.09 36.00
N PRO A 56 9.35 1.95 37.32
CA PRO A 56 9.58 3.03 38.27
C PRO A 56 11.09 3.26 38.43
N ASP A 57 11.75 3.79 37.41
CA ASP A 57 12.95 4.60 37.55
C ASP A 57 13.12 5.45 36.29
N GLY A 58 13.07 6.77 36.49
CA GLY A 58 12.87 7.75 35.43
C GLY A 58 14.08 7.97 34.53
N GLY A 59 13.81 8.09 33.23
CA GLY A 59 14.78 8.49 32.23
C GLY A 59 14.19 8.56 30.82
N ALA A 60 13.10 9.31 30.62
CA ALA A 60 12.53 9.54 29.30
C ALA A 60 13.02 10.89 28.75
N GLN A 61 14.04 10.87 27.89
CA GLN A 61 14.33 11.96 26.94
C GLN A 61 14.80 11.38 25.58
N ASP A 62 13.99 11.66 24.56
CA ASP A 62 14.31 11.80 23.12
C ASP A 62 14.86 10.60 22.33
N SER A 63 13.98 9.65 21.95
CA SER A 63 14.33 8.42 21.23
C SER A 63 14.60 8.54 19.72
N GLU A 64 14.11 9.57 19.02
CA GLU A 64 14.40 9.75 17.57
C GLU A 64 15.78 10.33 17.30
N ALA A 65 16.16 11.34 18.09
CA ALA A 65 17.49 11.93 18.01
C ALA A 65 18.56 10.96 18.54
N ALA A 66 18.24 10.09 19.51
CA ALA A 66 19.15 9.07 20.02
C ALA A 66 19.40 7.93 19.01
N MET A 67 18.36 7.43 18.32
CA MET A 67 18.54 6.45 17.23
C MET A 67 19.36 7.03 16.06
N HIS A 68 19.17 8.31 15.72
CA HIS A 68 19.96 9.00 14.70
C HIS A 68 21.34 9.50 15.18
N SER A 69 21.59 9.59 16.49
CA SER A 69 22.87 10.09 17.05
C SER A 69 23.93 9.01 17.24
N GLN A 70 23.60 7.73 17.05
CA GLN A 70 24.59 6.65 17.00
C GLN A 70 25.27 6.51 15.62
N VAL A 71 24.96 7.43 14.69
CA VAL A 71 25.63 7.58 13.40
C VAL A 71 27.04 8.13 13.62
N THR A 72 28.03 7.24 13.73
CA THR A 72 29.43 7.63 13.64
C THR A 72 29.90 7.48 12.18
N GLY A 73 30.06 8.62 11.49
CA GLY A 73 30.71 8.69 10.18
C GLY A 73 29.83 8.28 8.99
N ALA A 74 29.11 9.25 8.42
CA ALA A 74 28.44 9.07 7.13
C ALA A 74 29.49 8.86 6.02
N SER A 75 29.77 7.61 5.68
CA SER A 75 30.28 7.24 4.36
C SER A 75 29.08 7.04 3.42
N ALA A 76 29.25 7.34 2.13
CA ALA A 76 28.25 7.00 1.13
C ALA A 76 28.09 5.48 1.06
N GLY A 77 26.89 4.95 1.30
CA GLY A 77 26.60 3.51 1.29
C GLY A 77 25.50 3.11 2.26
N VAL A 78 25.27 1.81 2.36
CA VAL A 78 24.32 1.20 3.33
C VAL A 78 24.74 1.52 4.77
N ASN A 79 23.76 1.64 5.66
CA ASN A 79 23.96 1.80 7.09
C ASN A 79 22.98 0.92 7.87
N ARG A 80 23.44 -0.24 8.36
CA ARG A 80 22.64 -1.20 9.11
C ARG A 80 22.85 -1.11 10.61
N LEU A 81 21.76 -1.23 11.36
CA LEU A 81 21.75 -1.32 12.83
C LEU A 81 20.83 -2.48 13.24
N ILE A 82 21.40 -3.56 13.78
CA ILE A 82 20.66 -4.73 14.23
C ILE A 82 20.62 -4.73 15.76
N HIS A 83 19.41 -4.78 16.28
CA HIS A 83 19.12 -4.83 17.70
C HIS A 83 18.51 -6.17 18.09
N ASP A 84 18.61 -6.50 19.37
CA ASP A 84 18.02 -7.67 20.02
C ASP A 84 16.98 -7.20 21.04
N ALA A 85 15.72 -7.60 20.84
CA ALA A 85 14.61 -7.30 21.74
C ALA A 85 14.54 -8.25 22.95
N GLN A 86 15.37 -9.28 22.99
CA GLN A 86 15.60 -10.20 24.11
C GLN A 86 14.34 -10.91 24.58
N GLY A 87 13.47 -11.27 23.62
CA GLY A 87 12.20 -11.92 23.89
C GLY A 87 11.12 -10.98 24.45
N THR A 88 11.38 -9.67 24.48
CA THR A 88 10.44 -8.65 24.92
C THR A 88 9.80 -7.96 23.71
N GLU A 89 8.71 -7.23 23.95
CA GLU A 89 8.08 -6.39 22.91
C GLU A 89 8.60 -4.94 22.93
N THR A 90 9.75 -4.68 23.57
CA THR A 90 10.33 -3.32 23.67
C THR A 90 11.30 -3.06 22.53
N LEU A 91 10.97 -2.10 21.68
CA LEU A 91 11.78 -1.70 20.50
C LEU A 91 12.64 -0.45 20.76
N PRO A 92 13.82 -0.31 20.12
CA PRO A 92 14.44 -1.30 19.24
C PRO A 92 15.16 -2.43 20.01
N GLY A 93 15.32 -2.31 21.33
CA GLY A 93 16.13 -3.25 22.11
C GLY A 93 17.61 -2.88 22.14
N SER A 94 18.48 -3.85 22.44
CA SER A 94 19.92 -3.63 22.59
C SER A 94 20.63 -3.71 21.25
N LEU A 95 21.47 -2.74 20.88
CA LEU A 95 22.27 -2.83 19.65
C LEU A 95 23.28 -3.97 19.76
N VAL A 96 23.26 -4.90 18.81
CA VAL A 96 24.10 -6.11 18.81
C VAL A 96 24.99 -6.25 17.59
N ARG A 97 24.69 -5.57 16.48
CA ARG A 97 25.55 -5.51 15.29
C ARG A 97 25.32 -4.23 14.48
N SER A 98 26.39 -3.58 14.05
CA SER A 98 26.38 -2.34 13.26
C SER A 98 27.05 -2.49 11.89
N GLU A 99 26.85 -1.52 11.01
CA GLU A 99 27.50 -1.48 9.70
C GLU A 99 29.03 -1.67 9.81
N GLY A 100 29.59 -2.55 8.97
CA GLY A 100 31.01 -2.89 8.94
C GLY A 100 31.51 -3.82 10.06
N GLU A 101 30.68 -4.22 11.02
CA GLU A 101 31.07 -5.20 12.06
C GLU A 101 31.02 -6.65 11.55
N ASP A 102 31.96 -7.45 12.05
CA ASP A 102 32.03 -8.89 11.77
C ASP A 102 30.75 -9.61 12.24
N ALA A 103 30.48 -10.78 11.65
CA ALA A 103 29.37 -11.64 12.05
C ALA A 103 29.48 -12.05 13.53
N VAL A 104 28.32 -12.14 14.19
CA VAL A 104 28.21 -12.54 15.60
C VAL A 104 27.79 -14.01 15.72
N SER A 105 27.71 -14.54 16.94
CA SER A 105 27.31 -15.94 17.16
C SER A 105 25.83 -16.21 16.91
N ASP A 106 25.00 -15.16 16.95
CA ASP A 106 23.56 -15.25 16.75
C ASP A 106 23.23 -15.25 15.26
N GLU A 107 22.56 -16.29 14.79
CA GLU A 107 22.24 -16.49 13.38
C GLU A 107 21.16 -15.51 12.91
N ALA A 108 20.11 -15.26 13.70
CA ALA A 108 19.04 -14.34 13.34
C ALA A 108 19.56 -12.90 13.17
N VAL A 109 20.53 -12.49 14.02
CA VAL A 109 21.22 -11.19 13.89
C VAL A 109 21.97 -11.10 12.56
N ASN A 110 22.64 -12.19 12.14
CA ASN A 110 23.40 -12.21 10.89
C ASN A 110 22.48 -12.25 9.66
N GLU A 111 21.44 -13.07 9.68
CA GLU A 111 20.43 -13.14 8.62
C GLU A 111 19.73 -11.80 8.41
N ALA A 112 19.31 -11.13 9.51
CA ALA A 112 18.74 -9.79 9.42
C ALA A 112 19.73 -8.77 8.85
N TYR A 113 21.00 -8.81 9.28
CA TYR A 113 22.05 -7.93 8.76
C TYR A 113 22.29 -8.12 7.26
N ASP A 114 22.39 -9.37 6.83
CA ASP A 114 22.68 -9.73 5.44
C ASP A 114 21.47 -9.43 4.55
N GLY A 115 20.25 -9.77 4.99
CA GLY A 115 19.02 -9.51 4.25
C GLY A 115 18.68 -8.02 4.09
N LEU A 116 18.93 -7.20 5.11
CA LEU A 116 18.85 -5.73 4.98
C LEU A 116 19.85 -5.23 3.93
N GLY A 117 21.06 -5.81 3.92
CA GLY A 117 22.10 -5.47 2.95
C GLY A 117 21.71 -5.83 1.52
N ALA A 118 21.24 -7.05 1.29
CA ALA A 118 20.77 -7.52 -0.01
C ALA A 118 19.62 -6.66 -0.55
N SER A 119 18.66 -6.29 0.31
CA SER A 119 17.55 -5.40 -0.05
C SER A 119 18.06 -4.01 -0.46
N TYR A 120 19.01 -3.44 0.29
CA TYR A 120 19.67 -2.18 -0.10
C TYR A 120 20.35 -2.32 -1.46
N SER A 121 21.12 -3.39 -1.67
CA SER A 121 21.86 -3.64 -2.91
C SER A 121 20.95 -3.70 -4.13
N LEU A 122 19.82 -4.43 -4.06
CA LEU A 122 18.84 -4.42 -5.16
C LEU A 122 18.44 -2.99 -5.52
N PHE A 123 17.98 -2.20 -4.55
CA PHE A 123 17.49 -0.85 -4.82
C PHE A 123 18.58 0.11 -5.30
N ALA A 124 19.79 0.01 -4.74
CA ALA A 124 20.90 0.86 -5.11
C ALA A 124 21.47 0.51 -6.49
N GLU A 125 21.62 -0.78 -6.80
CA GLU A 125 22.31 -1.26 -8.01
C GLU A 125 21.37 -1.37 -9.20
N ALA A 126 20.16 -1.88 -9.01
CA ALA A 126 19.18 -2.03 -10.10
C ALA A 126 18.39 -0.74 -10.36
N PHE A 127 18.10 0.05 -9.33
CA PHE A 127 17.15 1.17 -9.42
C PHE A 127 17.74 2.54 -9.05
N GLU A 128 19.05 2.61 -8.81
CA GLU A 128 19.78 3.83 -8.44
C GLU A 128 19.18 4.54 -7.21
N ARG A 129 18.49 3.80 -6.33
CA ARG A 129 17.79 4.33 -5.17
C ARG A 129 18.65 4.22 -3.92
N ASN A 130 18.92 5.36 -3.28
CA ASN A 130 19.66 5.37 -2.01
C ASN A 130 18.74 5.09 -0.81
N SER A 131 18.60 3.81 -0.43
CA SER A 131 17.77 3.33 0.69
C SER A 131 16.26 3.57 0.52
N LEU A 132 15.48 3.27 1.56
CA LEU A 132 14.01 3.23 1.54
C LEU A 132 13.38 4.58 1.19
N ASP A 133 13.99 5.69 1.60
CA ASP A 133 13.51 7.06 1.38
C ASP A 133 14.18 7.77 0.19
N GLY A 134 15.10 7.10 -0.50
CA GLY A 134 15.92 7.67 -1.57
C GLY A 134 16.98 8.68 -1.08
N LYS A 135 17.17 8.83 0.23
CA LYS A 135 18.08 9.82 0.85
C LYS A 135 19.04 9.19 1.86
N GLY A 136 19.17 7.86 1.86
CA GLY A 136 20.10 7.12 2.71
C GLY A 136 19.59 6.87 4.12
N MET A 137 18.27 6.69 4.29
CA MET A 137 17.67 6.24 5.55
C MET A 137 18.43 5.01 6.11
N PRO A 138 18.84 5.01 7.39
CA PRO A 138 19.42 3.83 8.02
C PRO A 138 18.45 2.64 8.01
N LEU A 139 18.97 1.44 7.79
CA LEU A 139 18.20 0.20 7.86
C LEU A 139 18.35 -0.38 9.26
N ILE A 140 17.27 -0.30 10.04
CA ILE A 140 17.25 -0.73 11.43
C ILE A 140 16.41 -1.99 11.53
N ALA A 141 16.86 -2.99 12.28
CA ALA A 141 16.10 -4.18 12.59
C ALA A 141 16.17 -4.54 14.08
N SER A 142 15.12 -5.18 14.58
CA SER A 142 15.06 -5.83 15.89
C SER A 142 14.71 -7.30 15.71
N VAL A 143 15.58 -8.19 16.18
CA VAL A 143 15.33 -9.64 16.24
C VAL A 143 14.86 -10.05 17.64
N HIS A 144 14.39 -11.30 17.78
CA HIS A 144 13.89 -11.86 19.03
C HIS A 144 12.78 -11.03 19.68
N TYR A 145 11.88 -10.52 18.85
CA TYR A 145 10.72 -9.74 19.32
C TYR A 145 9.65 -10.67 19.89
N GLY A 146 9.24 -10.38 21.13
CA GLY A 146 8.18 -11.14 21.81
C GLY A 146 8.58 -12.59 22.13
N GLN A 147 7.61 -13.40 22.53
CA GLN A 147 7.76 -14.83 22.76
C GLN A 147 6.88 -15.57 21.77
N ASP A 148 7.46 -16.51 21.01
CA ASP A 148 6.75 -17.25 19.96
C ASP A 148 5.98 -16.31 19.02
N TYR A 149 6.60 -15.20 18.62
CA TYR A 149 5.92 -14.21 17.80
C TYR A 149 5.91 -14.67 16.34
N ASP A 150 4.74 -15.07 15.86
CA ASP A 150 4.51 -15.63 14.52
C ASP A 150 4.34 -14.53 13.45
N ASN A 151 5.19 -13.50 13.49
CA ASN A 151 5.17 -12.46 12.47
C ASN A 151 6.50 -11.73 12.28
N ALA A 152 6.56 -10.98 11.19
CA ALA A 152 7.53 -9.92 10.94
C ALA A 152 6.81 -8.71 10.33
N PHE A 153 7.32 -7.51 10.57
CA PHE A 153 6.74 -6.30 10.02
C PHE A 153 7.76 -5.16 9.90
N PHE A 154 7.58 -4.32 8.88
CA PHE A 154 8.17 -2.98 8.86
C PHE A 154 7.22 -1.99 9.52
N ASP A 155 7.66 -1.39 10.63
CA ASP A 155 6.79 -0.44 11.30
C ASP A 155 6.78 0.92 10.57
N GLY A 156 7.76 1.27 9.73
CA GLY A 156 7.93 2.62 9.17
C GLY A 156 9.25 3.28 9.59
N ARG A 157 9.92 2.72 10.59
CA ARG A 157 11.22 3.14 11.13
C ARG A 157 12.20 1.98 11.17
N LEU A 158 11.76 0.80 11.59
CA LEU A 158 12.59 -0.40 11.67
C LEU A 158 11.81 -1.66 11.29
N MET A 159 12.58 -2.67 10.89
CA MET A 159 12.15 -4.05 10.76
C MET A 159 12.05 -4.73 12.12
N VAL A 160 11.03 -5.56 12.32
CA VAL A 160 10.84 -6.35 13.53
C VAL A 160 10.63 -7.80 13.13
N PHE A 161 11.38 -8.71 13.76
CA PHE A 161 11.32 -10.14 13.51
C PHE A 161 10.99 -10.90 14.79
N GLY A 162 9.95 -11.73 14.73
CA GLY A 162 9.74 -12.80 15.69
C GLY A 162 10.54 -14.05 15.34
N ASP A 163 10.67 -14.92 16.33
CA ASP A 163 11.38 -16.20 16.19
C ASP A 163 10.47 -17.35 15.72
N GLY A 164 9.15 -17.11 15.62
CA GLY A 164 8.16 -18.16 15.35
C GLY A 164 7.94 -19.10 16.54
N ASP A 165 7.02 -20.05 16.37
CA ASP A 165 6.56 -20.95 17.42
C ASP A 165 7.24 -22.34 17.44
N ASP A 166 8.12 -22.63 16.47
CA ASP A 166 8.76 -23.92 16.19
C ASP A 166 7.83 -25.10 15.87
N GLU A 167 6.51 -24.94 15.87
CA GLU A 167 5.57 -25.97 15.37
C GLU A 167 5.06 -25.62 13.97
N VAL A 168 4.72 -24.36 13.69
CA VAL A 168 4.34 -23.89 12.34
C VAL A 168 5.44 -23.07 11.71
N PHE A 169 5.97 -22.08 12.41
CA PHE A 169 7.01 -21.17 11.90
C PHE A 169 8.37 -21.41 12.55
N THR A 170 9.44 -21.42 11.74
CA THR A 170 10.84 -21.55 12.18
C THR A 170 11.53 -20.21 12.41
N GLY A 171 10.80 -19.10 12.28
CA GLY A 171 11.32 -17.73 12.30
C GLY A 171 11.31 -17.06 10.92
N PHE A 172 11.56 -15.74 10.91
CA PHE A 172 11.33 -14.89 9.72
C PHE A 172 12.59 -14.28 9.11
N THR A 173 13.73 -14.33 9.82
CA THR A 173 15.01 -13.77 9.35
C THR A 173 15.63 -14.61 8.23
N GLY A 174 15.40 -15.93 8.23
CA GLY A 174 15.94 -16.84 7.21
C GLY A 174 15.32 -16.71 5.81
N SER A 175 14.25 -15.92 5.65
CA SER A 175 13.57 -15.75 4.35
C SER A 175 13.88 -14.37 3.75
N LEU A 176 14.83 -14.32 2.82
CA LEU A 176 15.22 -13.07 2.15
C LEU A 176 14.06 -12.38 1.44
N SER A 177 13.13 -13.14 0.84
CA SER A 177 11.94 -12.55 0.20
C SER A 177 11.03 -11.83 1.18
N ILE A 178 10.99 -12.23 2.46
CA ILE A 178 10.19 -11.58 3.52
C ILE A 178 10.88 -10.29 3.94
N ILE A 179 12.20 -10.33 4.15
CA ILE A 179 12.98 -9.14 4.48
C ILE A 179 12.82 -8.08 3.37
N GLY A 180 12.98 -8.50 2.11
CA GLY A 180 12.80 -7.64 0.95
C GLY A 180 11.36 -7.11 0.82
N HIS A 181 10.34 -7.95 1.07
CA HIS A 181 8.93 -7.55 1.08
C HIS A 181 8.67 -6.43 2.08
N GLU A 182 9.06 -6.62 3.34
CA GLU A 182 8.79 -5.67 4.41
C GLU A 182 9.53 -4.34 4.22
N LEU A 183 10.80 -4.38 3.81
CA LEU A 183 11.55 -3.16 3.47
C LEU A 183 10.94 -2.42 2.27
N SER A 184 10.35 -3.15 1.33
CA SER A 184 9.68 -2.56 0.16
C SER A 184 8.42 -1.78 0.53
N HIS A 185 7.75 -2.08 1.65
CA HIS A 185 6.74 -1.18 2.20
C HIS A 185 7.31 0.19 2.59
N GLY A 186 8.56 0.23 3.07
CA GLY A 186 9.29 1.47 3.28
C GLY A 186 9.44 2.29 2.00
N VAL A 187 9.79 1.64 0.89
CA VAL A 187 9.87 2.30 -0.44
C VAL A 187 8.50 2.79 -0.88
N ILE A 188 7.45 1.95 -0.80
CA ILE A 188 6.08 2.30 -1.21
C ILE A 188 5.58 3.53 -0.44
N SER A 189 5.80 3.60 0.87
CA SER A 189 5.37 4.75 1.70
C SER A 189 6.09 6.07 1.41
N HIS A 190 7.31 6.01 0.87
CA HIS A 190 8.07 7.20 0.45
C HIS A 190 7.88 7.54 -1.03
N THR A 191 6.95 6.87 -1.72
CA THR A 191 6.70 7.01 -3.16
C THR A 191 5.20 7.09 -3.41
N ALA A 192 4.56 6.06 -3.94
CA ALA A 192 3.14 6.05 -4.29
C ALA A 192 2.18 6.11 -3.09
N ASP A 193 2.65 5.73 -1.89
CA ASP A 193 1.87 5.65 -0.64
C ASP A 193 0.47 5.06 -0.83
N LEU A 194 0.42 3.92 -1.55
CA LEU A 194 -0.81 3.22 -1.87
C LEU A 194 -1.63 2.97 -0.61
N GLU A 195 -2.91 3.36 -0.66
CA GLU A 195 -3.87 3.16 0.41
C GLU A 195 -3.95 1.67 0.73
N TYR A 196 -3.85 1.31 2.01
CA TYR A 196 -3.85 -0.09 2.42
C TYR A 196 -5.28 -0.64 2.57
N LEU A 197 -6.04 -0.57 1.48
CA LEU A 197 -7.44 -0.99 1.38
C LEU A 197 -7.75 -1.47 -0.05
N GLY A 198 -8.48 -2.57 -0.19
CA GLY A 198 -8.98 -3.07 -1.48
C GLY A 198 -7.88 -3.27 -2.52
N GLN A 199 -8.14 -2.89 -3.78
CA GLN A 199 -7.17 -3.02 -4.87
C GLN A 199 -5.88 -2.20 -4.67
N PRO A 200 -5.91 -0.92 -4.23
CA PRO A 200 -4.68 -0.20 -3.87
C PRO A 200 -3.85 -0.92 -2.81
N GLY A 201 -4.50 -1.51 -1.80
CA GLY A 201 -3.83 -2.27 -0.76
C GLY A 201 -3.24 -3.58 -1.30
N ALA A 202 -3.99 -4.28 -2.15
CA ALA A 202 -3.49 -5.47 -2.83
C ALA A 202 -2.33 -5.15 -3.80
N LEU A 203 -2.30 -3.96 -4.41
CA LEU A 203 -1.13 -3.47 -5.18
C LEU A 203 0.06 -3.17 -4.27
N SER A 204 -0.18 -2.63 -3.08
CA SER A 204 0.88 -2.43 -2.08
C SER A 204 1.53 -3.76 -1.68
N GLU A 205 0.72 -4.77 -1.38
CA GLU A 205 1.20 -6.14 -1.09
C GLU A 205 1.91 -6.77 -2.28
N HIS A 206 1.33 -6.63 -3.47
CA HIS A 206 1.92 -7.10 -4.71
C HIS A 206 3.30 -6.49 -4.97
N CYS A 207 3.44 -5.17 -4.89
CA CYS A 207 4.71 -4.50 -5.11
C CYS A 207 5.75 -4.94 -4.08
N ALA A 208 5.34 -5.14 -2.83
CA ALA A 208 6.23 -5.70 -1.80
C ALA A 208 6.68 -7.12 -2.14
N ASP A 209 5.79 -8.02 -2.59
CA ASP A 209 6.14 -9.36 -3.07
C ASP A 209 7.09 -9.30 -4.29
N VAL A 210 6.84 -8.40 -5.25
CA VAL A 210 7.71 -8.20 -6.43
C VAL A 210 9.12 -7.86 -6.01
N PHE A 211 9.31 -6.84 -5.18
CA PHE A 211 10.65 -6.42 -4.78
C PHE A 211 11.30 -7.40 -3.79
N GLY A 212 10.50 -8.13 -3.00
CA GLY A 212 10.97 -9.26 -2.20
C GLY A 212 11.56 -10.37 -3.07
N ALA A 213 10.83 -10.82 -4.09
CA ALA A 213 11.32 -11.82 -5.04
C ALA A 213 12.53 -11.33 -5.85
N LEU A 214 12.52 -10.07 -6.28
CA LEU A 214 13.67 -9.48 -6.98
C LEU A 214 14.90 -9.37 -6.06
N THR A 215 14.73 -9.18 -4.76
CA THR A 215 15.85 -9.13 -3.80
C THR A 215 16.54 -10.49 -3.74
N GLU A 216 15.77 -11.57 -3.61
CA GLU A 216 16.30 -12.93 -3.63
C GLU A 216 16.99 -13.26 -4.96
N GLN A 217 16.36 -12.90 -6.08
CA GLN A 217 16.94 -13.15 -7.40
C GLN A 217 18.24 -12.35 -7.62
N HIS A 218 18.26 -11.08 -7.22
CA HIS A 218 19.44 -10.20 -7.36
C HIS A 218 20.61 -10.70 -6.51
N ASP A 219 20.36 -11.01 -5.24
CA ASP A 219 21.38 -11.51 -4.30
C ASP A 219 22.02 -12.82 -4.80
N SER A 220 21.20 -13.70 -5.37
CA SER A 220 21.66 -14.98 -5.93
C SER A 220 22.09 -14.92 -7.40
N GLY A 221 21.97 -13.77 -8.07
CA GLY A 221 22.21 -13.63 -9.51
C GLY A 221 21.33 -14.52 -10.39
N GLN A 222 20.13 -14.86 -9.94
CA GLN A 222 19.20 -15.77 -10.63
C GLN A 222 18.45 -15.05 -11.75
N GLU A 223 18.27 -15.76 -12.87
CA GLU A 223 17.37 -15.32 -13.93
C GLU A 223 15.91 -15.67 -13.61
N ALA A 224 14.97 -14.97 -14.23
CA ALA A 224 13.53 -15.14 -14.05
C ALA A 224 13.04 -16.59 -14.27
N GLY A 225 13.72 -17.34 -15.15
CA GLY A 225 13.39 -18.73 -15.46
C GLY A 225 13.83 -19.73 -14.39
N ASP A 226 14.80 -19.37 -13.55
CA ASP A 226 15.33 -20.22 -12.47
C ASP A 226 14.73 -19.85 -11.09
N ALA A 227 14.15 -18.66 -10.98
CA ALA A 227 13.54 -18.16 -9.76
C ALA A 227 12.34 -19.01 -9.30
N THR A 228 12.20 -19.21 -7.99
CA THR A 228 11.10 -19.99 -7.41
C THR A 228 9.75 -19.28 -7.52
N TRP A 229 9.77 -17.94 -7.52
CA TRP A 229 8.58 -17.09 -7.44
C TRP A 229 7.71 -17.39 -6.20
N LEU A 230 8.33 -17.87 -5.12
CA LEU A 230 7.70 -18.13 -3.84
C LEU A 230 8.06 -17.02 -2.85
N ILE A 231 7.08 -16.58 -2.05
CA ILE A 231 7.30 -15.59 -1.00
C ILE A 231 7.19 -16.29 0.36
N GLY A 232 8.26 -16.21 1.16
CA GLY A 232 8.32 -16.87 2.46
C GLY A 232 8.70 -18.34 2.35
N ALA A 233 9.51 -18.73 1.37
CA ALA A 233 10.00 -20.10 1.30
C ALA A 233 10.93 -20.38 2.50
N GLY A 234 10.76 -21.55 3.13
CA GLY A 234 11.61 -21.98 4.25
C GLY A 234 11.20 -21.49 5.63
N ILE A 235 10.13 -20.70 5.78
CA ILE A 235 9.64 -20.27 7.10
C ILE A 235 8.82 -21.33 7.81
N PHE A 236 8.31 -22.32 7.08
CA PHE A 236 7.47 -23.37 7.63
C PHE A 236 8.32 -24.51 8.18
N THR A 237 7.89 -25.10 9.29
CA THR A 237 8.48 -26.34 9.79
C THR A 237 8.18 -27.51 8.84
N PRO A 238 8.94 -28.63 8.94
CA PRO A 238 8.65 -29.84 8.16
C PRO A 238 7.27 -30.49 8.42
N GLU A 239 6.56 -30.08 9.48
CA GLU A 239 5.24 -30.62 9.84
C GLU A 239 4.08 -29.94 9.06
N VAL A 240 4.37 -28.80 8.43
CA VAL A 240 3.40 -28.04 7.62
C VAL A 240 3.46 -28.53 6.17
N THR A 241 2.29 -28.81 5.60
CA THR A 241 2.15 -29.14 4.18
C THR A 241 2.08 -27.87 3.33
N GLY A 242 3.22 -27.23 3.15
CA GLY A 242 3.36 -25.99 2.39
C GLY A 242 4.80 -25.73 1.97
N GLN A 243 4.97 -24.92 0.93
CA GLN A 243 6.28 -24.53 0.41
C GLN A 243 6.65 -23.10 0.80
N ALA A 244 5.65 -22.21 0.89
CA ALA A 244 5.81 -20.79 1.15
C ALA A 244 4.46 -20.17 1.53
N LEU A 245 4.44 -18.88 1.91
CA LEU A 245 3.19 -18.16 2.18
C LEU A 245 2.38 -17.92 0.90
N ARG A 246 3.06 -17.57 -0.18
CA ARG A 246 2.44 -17.20 -1.46
C ARG A 246 3.27 -17.73 -2.62
N SER A 247 2.60 -18.00 -3.73
CA SER A 247 3.23 -18.28 -5.02
C SER A 247 2.83 -17.18 -5.98
N MET A 248 3.80 -16.43 -6.50
CA MET A 248 3.52 -15.40 -7.49
C MET A 248 3.15 -16.02 -8.84
N LEU A 249 3.79 -17.12 -9.25
CA LEU A 249 3.52 -17.76 -10.54
C LEU A 249 2.21 -18.58 -10.55
N ALA A 250 1.86 -19.18 -9.42
CA ALA A 250 0.66 -19.99 -9.24
C ALA A 250 -0.07 -19.68 -7.91
N PRO A 251 -0.68 -18.48 -7.77
CA PRO A 251 -1.44 -18.14 -6.56
C PRO A 251 -2.51 -19.19 -6.23
N GLY A 252 -2.70 -19.49 -4.94
CA GLY A 252 -3.62 -20.53 -4.47
C GLY A 252 -3.01 -21.93 -4.39
N THR A 253 -1.68 -22.04 -4.49
CA THR A 253 -0.95 -23.32 -4.48
C THR A 253 0.24 -23.39 -3.52
N ALA A 254 0.52 -22.31 -2.78
CA ALA A 254 1.70 -22.24 -1.92
C ALA A 254 1.66 -23.23 -0.75
N TYR A 255 0.46 -23.52 -0.24
CA TYR A 255 0.20 -24.50 0.82
C TYR A 255 -1.20 -25.12 0.73
N ASP A 256 -1.33 -26.34 1.23
CA ASP A 256 -2.59 -27.09 1.38
C ASP A 256 -2.42 -28.03 2.59
N ASP A 257 -2.69 -27.48 3.77
CA ASP A 257 -2.39 -28.08 5.06
C ASP A 257 -3.65 -28.24 5.92
N ASP A 258 -3.66 -29.25 6.79
CA ASP A 258 -4.81 -29.58 7.64
C ASP A 258 -5.11 -28.52 8.71
N VAL A 259 -4.11 -27.77 9.16
CA VAL A 259 -4.26 -26.66 10.11
C VAL A 259 -4.33 -25.32 9.38
N LEU A 260 -3.36 -25.00 8.54
CA LEU A 260 -3.33 -23.68 7.86
C LEU A 260 -4.48 -23.54 6.85
N GLY A 261 -5.02 -24.65 6.37
CA GLY A 261 -5.98 -24.68 5.27
C GLY A 261 -5.25 -24.63 3.93
N LYS A 262 -5.98 -24.23 2.89
CA LYS A 262 -5.42 -24.04 1.55
C LYS A 262 -5.15 -22.57 1.29
N ASP A 263 -4.05 -22.27 0.59
CA ASP A 263 -3.74 -20.96 0.04
C ASP A 263 -4.98 -20.38 -0.69
N PRO A 264 -5.57 -19.27 -0.18
CA PRO A 264 -6.82 -18.74 -0.67
C PRO A 264 -6.67 -17.77 -1.86
N GLN A 265 -5.44 -17.46 -2.30
CA GLN A 265 -5.23 -16.39 -3.27
C GLN A 265 -5.84 -16.71 -4.66
N PRO A 266 -6.68 -15.84 -5.23
CA PRO A 266 -7.01 -15.90 -6.64
C PRO A 266 -5.82 -15.53 -7.52
N ASP A 267 -5.80 -16.14 -8.71
CA ASP A 267 -4.79 -15.95 -9.76
C ASP A 267 -5.36 -15.20 -10.99
N HIS A 268 -6.61 -14.73 -10.91
CA HIS A 268 -7.37 -14.12 -12.00
C HIS A 268 -8.54 -13.26 -11.46
N MET A 269 -8.88 -12.17 -12.15
CA MET A 269 -9.92 -11.20 -11.77
C MET A 269 -11.34 -11.80 -11.61
N ASP A 270 -11.72 -12.78 -12.41
CA ASP A 270 -13.01 -13.50 -12.25
C ASP A 270 -13.18 -14.18 -10.88
N ARG A 271 -12.08 -14.36 -10.13
CA ARG A 271 -12.06 -14.93 -8.78
C ARG A 271 -11.69 -13.91 -7.70
N TYR A 272 -11.70 -12.61 -8.04
CA TYR A 272 -11.44 -11.54 -7.08
C TYR A 272 -12.33 -11.70 -5.84
N VAL A 273 -11.74 -11.61 -4.67
CA VAL A 273 -12.43 -11.78 -3.39
C VAL A 273 -12.89 -10.41 -2.88
N THR A 274 -14.19 -10.18 -2.90
CA THR A 274 -14.82 -9.03 -2.23
C THR A 274 -15.10 -9.37 -0.76
N THR A 275 -14.46 -8.66 0.16
CA THR A 275 -14.56 -8.89 1.61
C THR A 275 -14.26 -7.61 2.38
N ASP A 276 -14.71 -7.50 3.63
CA ASP A 276 -14.29 -6.43 4.56
C ASP A 276 -13.11 -6.87 5.44
N SER A 277 -12.85 -8.17 5.51
CA SER A 277 -11.68 -8.72 6.21
C SER A 277 -10.39 -8.37 5.47
N ASP A 278 -9.26 -8.44 6.18
CA ASP A 278 -7.95 -8.27 5.55
C ASP A 278 -7.85 -6.96 4.74
N ASN A 279 -8.41 -5.88 5.28
CA ASN A 279 -8.45 -4.57 4.64
C ASN A 279 -9.02 -4.59 3.20
N GLY A 280 -10.09 -5.35 2.95
CA GLY A 280 -10.59 -5.49 1.58
C GLY A 280 -9.91 -6.61 0.79
N GLY A 281 -9.29 -7.58 1.47
CA GLY A 281 -8.57 -8.70 0.87
C GLY A 281 -7.25 -8.30 0.23
N VAL A 282 -6.43 -7.49 0.91
CA VAL A 282 -5.15 -7.02 0.35
C VAL A 282 -4.17 -8.17 0.13
N HIS A 283 -4.02 -9.09 1.09
CA HIS A 283 -3.17 -10.28 0.92
C HIS A 283 -3.86 -11.37 0.11
N LEU A 284 -5.21 -11.39 0.08
CA LEU A 284 -5.96 -12.32 -0.76
C LEU A 284 -5.75 -11.99 -2.24
N ASN A 285 -6.04 -10.75 -2.64
CA ASN A 285 -6.12 -10.36 -4.04
C ASN A 285 -4.77 -9.98 -4.67
N SER A 286 -3.69 -9.87 -3.89
CA SER A 286 -2.33 -9.58 -4.42
C SER A 286 -1.80 -10.68 -5.35
N GLY A 287 -2.33 -11.90 -5.26
CA GLY A 287 -2.03 -13.01 -6.18
C GLY A 287 -2.28 -12.68 -7.66
N ILE A 288 -3.32 -11.89 -7.95
CA ILE A 288 -3.72 -11.52 -9.32
C ILE A 288 -2.60 -10.71 -10.02
N PRO A 289 -2.17 -9.55 -9.50
CA PRO A 289 -1.06 -8.81 -10.09
C PRO A 289 0.31 -9.51 -9.89
N ASN A 290 0.51 -10.30 -8.82
CA ASN A 290 1.73 -11.12 -8.64
C ASN A 290 1.96 -12.04 -9.84
N ARG A 291 0.90 -12.71 -10.29
CA ARG A 291 0.94 -13.58 -11.46
C ARG A 291 1.22 -12.83 -12.75
N ALA A 292 0.64 -11.63 -12.92
CA ALA A 292 0.95 -10.81 -14.09
C ALA A 292 2.45 -10.48 -14.17
N PHE A 293 3.07 -10.05 -13.07
CA PHE A 293 4.50 -9.76 -13.02
C PHE A 293 5.34 -11.02 -13.29
N ALA A 294 5.09 -12.12 -12.58
CA ALA A 294 5.87 -13.36 -12.73
C ALA A 294 5.77 -13.95 -14.14
N LEU A 295 4.59 -13.90 -14.78
CA LEU A 295 4.40 -14.32 -16.17
C LEU A 295 5.18 -13.44 -17.15
N ALA A 296 5.17 -12.11 -16.96
CA ALA A 296 5.90 -11.19 -17.82
C ALA A 296 7.41 -11.41 -17.71
N ALA A 297 7.93 -11.50 -16.49
CA ALA A 297 9.34 -11.75 -16.22
C ALA A 297 9.79 -13.11 -16.78
N THR A 298 9.04 -14.18 -16.54
CA THR A 298 9.35 -15.53 -17.04
C THR A 298 9.34 -15.58 -18.57
N ARG A 299 8.42 -14.86 -19.22
CA ARG A 299 8.33 -14.82 -20.69
C ARG A 299 9.53 -14.12 -21.32
N LEU A 300 10.02 -13.04 -20.69
CA LEU A 300 11.18 -12.30 -21.15
C LEU A 300 12.49 -13.04 -20.88
N GLY A 301 12.56 -13.76 -19.75
CA GLY A 301 13.79 -14.38 -19.29
C GLY A 301 14.83 -13.35 -18.84
N GLY A 302 16.06 -13.81 -18.58
CA GLY A 302 17.13 -12.96 -18.07
C GLY A 302 16.83 -12.44 -16.66
N GLN A 303 17.49 -11.34 -16.28
CA GLN A 303 17.35 -10.74 -14.96
C GLN A 303 16.08 -9.89 -14.89
N ALA A 304 15.11 -10.29 -14.06
CA ALA A 304 13.80 -9.63 -14.00
C ALA A 304 13.89 -8.15 -13.55
N TRP A 305 14.90 -7.79 -12.75
CA TRP A 305 15.13 -6.41 -12.29
C TRP A 305 15.68 -5.48 -13.38
N GLU A 306 16.22 -6.01 -14.48
CA GLU A 306 16.72 -5.21 -15.62
C GLU A 306 15.63 -4.89 -16.65
N THR A 307 14.47 -5.55 -16.59
CA THR A 307 13.38 -5.42 -17.56
C THR A 307 12.05 -5.02 -16.89
N VAL A 308 11.22 -5.98 -16.51
CA VAL A 308 9.90 -5.74 -15.90
C VAL A 308 10.04 -4.99 -14.57
N GLY A 309 11.09 -5.27 -13.81
CA GLY A 309 11.42 -4.55 -12.59
C GLY A 309 11.63 -3.04 -12.80
N GLN A 310 12.28 -2.62 -13.90
CA GLN A 310 12.45 -1.20 -14.23
C GLN A 310 11.12 -0.50 -14.49
N VAL A 311 10.21 -1.18 -15.19
CA VAL A 311 8.86 -0.67 -15.45
C VAL A 311 8.08 -0.50 -14.16
N TRP A 312 8.07 -1.53 -13.30
CA TRP A 312 7.37 -1.48 -12.01
C TRP A 312 7.93 -0.39 -11.09
N TYR A 313 9.26 -0.27 -11.00
CA TYR A 313 9.90 0.75 -10.18
C TYR A 313 9.61 2.16 -10.69
N SER A 314 9.67 2.39 -12.01
CA SER A 314 9.33 3.68 -12.61
C SER A 314 7.88 4.07 -12.35
N VAL A 315 6.92 3.14 -12.52
CA VAL A 315 5.51 3.41 -12.21
C VAL A 315 5.30 3.70 -10.72
N LEU A 316 5.94 2.94 -9.83
CA LEU A 316 5.79 3.14 -8.38
C LEU A 316 6.35 4.49 -7.90
N THR A 317 7.34 5.04 -8.61
CA THR A 317 8.01 6.31 -8.27
C THR A 317 7.57 7.50 -9.12
N GLY A 318 6.73 7.27 -10.13
CA GLY A 318 6.27 8.28 -11.08
C GLY A 318 5.13 9.14 -10.57
N ASP A 319 4.85 10.23 -11.29
CA ASP A 319 3.83 11.22 -10.90
C ASP A 319 2.38 10.78 -11.22
N ASP A 320 2.21 9.80 -12.10
CA ASP A 320 0.89 9.36 -12.59
C ASP A 320 0.22 8.30 -11.67
N ILE A 321 0.99 7.62 -10.82
CA ILE A 321 0.43 6.72 -9.82
C ILE A 321 -0.15 7.54 -8.67
N THR A 322 -1.34 7.18 -8.23
CA THR A 322 -2.00 7.79 -7.07
C THR A 322 -2.16 6.80 -5.94
N THR A 323 -2.40 7.28 -4.73
CA THR A 323 -2.67 6.44 -3.55
C THR A 323 -3.87 5.51 -3.73
N ARG A 324 -4.79 5.82 -4.66
CA ARG A 324 -6.01 5.03 -4.94
C ARG A 324 -5.98 4.29 -6.27
N THR A 325 -4.80 4.11 -6.86
CA THR A 325 -4.64 3.39 -8.12
C THR A 325 -5.16 1.96 -7.97
N ASP A 326 -6.04 1.54 -8.88
CA ASP A 326 -6.60 0.19 -8.92
C ASP A 326 -5.81 -0.72 -9.89
N PHE A 327 -6.18 -1.99 -10.01
CA PHE A 327 -5.45 -2.94 -10.87
C PHE A 327 -5.44 -2.52 -12.34
N ALA A 328 -6.56 -2.01 -12.84
CA ALA A 328 -6.67 -1.59 -14.24
C ALA A 328 -5.83 -0.33 -14.52
N GLY A 329 -5.80 0.62 -13.58
CA GLY A 329 -4.95 1.80 -13.61
C GLY A 329 -3.48 1.43 -13.58
N PHE A 330 -3.06 0.56 -12.65
CA PHE A 330 -1.68 0.12 -12.54
C PHE A 330 -1.21 -0.66 -13.79
N ALA A 331 -2.08 -1.52 -14.35
CA ALA A 331 -1.81 -2.19 -15.62
C ALA A 331 -1.63 -1.20 -16.77
N ALA A 332 -2.47 -0.16 -16.85
CA ALA A 332 -2.33 0.87 -17.87
C ALA A 332 -1.01 1.67 -17.73
N LEU A 333 -0.64 2.03 -16.50
CA LEU A 333 0.62 2.74 -16.21
C LEU A 333 1.84 1.89 -16.58
N THR A 334 1.88 0.62 -16.19
CA THR A 334 3.01 -0.27 -16.52
C THR A 334 3.15 -0.51 -18.02
N ILE A 335 2.05 -0.63 -18.76
CA ILE A 335 2.10 -0.76 -20.22
C ILE A 335 2.58 0.54 -20.88
N ALA A 336 2.07 1.70 -20.44
CA ALA A 336 2.51 3.00 -20.94
C ALA A 336 4.01 3.21 -20.69
N GLU A 337 4.48 2.83 -19.51
CA GLU A 337 5.88 2.93 -19.13
C GLU A 337 6.77 1.98 -19.93
N ALA A 338 6.30 0.75 -20.23
CA ALA A 338 7.00 -0.14 -21.14
C ALA A 338 7.13 0.45 -22.56
N VAL A 339 6.12 1.16 -23.05
CA VAL A 339 6.23 1.91 -24.33
C VAL A 339 7.26 3.02 -24.23
N ALA A 340 7.27 3.77 -23.13
CA ALA A 340 8.20 4.89 -22.93
C ALA A 340 9.66 4.42 -22.87
N GLN A 341 9.94 3.32 -22.17
CA GLN A 341 11.30 2.81 -21.98
C GLN A 341 11.79 1.94 -23.14
N PHE A 342 10.94 1.05 -23.68
CA PHE A 342 11.33 -0.01 -24.62
C PHE A 342 10.70 0.13 -26.00
N GLY A 343 9.69 0.98 -26.17
CA GLY A 343 8.95 1.19 -27.41
C GLY A 343 7.69 0.33 -27.53
N GLU A 344 6.72 0.85 -28.27
CA GLU A 344 5.48 0.13 -28.61
C GLU A 344 5.79 -1.10 -29.47
N GLY A 345 5.21 -2.25 -29.11
CA GLY A 345 5.47 -3.53 -29.78
C GLY A 345 6.85 -4.14 -29.48
N SER A 346 7.56 -3.64 -28.47
CA SER A 346 8.74 -4.32 -27.93
C SER A 346 8.35 -5.62 -27.20
N ASP A 347 9.32 -6.52 -27.01
CA ASP A 347 9.09 -7.77 -26.26
C ASP A 347 8.59 -7.47 -24.83
N VAL A 348 9.12 -6.42 -24.19
CA VAL A 348 8.68 -5.98 -22.85
C VAL A 348 7.24 -5.50 -22.90
N HIS A 349 6.90 -4.58 -23.81
CA HIS A 349 5.52 -4.12 -24.00
C HIS A 349 4.57 -5.31 -24.18
N ASP A 350 4.86 -6.20 -25.14
CA ASP A 350 3.99 -7.32 -25.49
C ASP A 350 3.86 -8.34 -24.35
N ALA A 351 4.93 -8.58 -23.59
CA ALA A 351 4.89 -9.44 -22.41
C ALA A 351 3.97 -8.89 -21.32
N LEU A 352 4.00 -7.58 -21.06
CA LEU A 352 3.13 -6.94 -20.09
C LEU A 352 1.67 -6.99 -20.52
N VAL A 353 1.37 -6.68 -21.79
CA VAL A 353 0.00 -6.79 -22.32
C VAL A 353 -0.56 -8.19 -22.08
N GLN A 354 0.18 -9.20 -22.55
CA GLN A 354 -0.26 -10.59 -22.46
C GLN A 354 -0.43 -11.08 -21.03
N SER A 355 0.40 -10.59 -20.11
CA SER A 355 0.37 -11.05 -18.72
C SER A 355 -0.75 -10.41 -17.90
N TRP A 356 -1.06 -9.13 -18.15
CA TRP A 356 -2.26 -8.49 -17.58
C TRP A 356 -3.55 -9.10 -18.13
N ASP A 357 -3.61 -9.37 -19.45
CA ASP A 357 -4.73 -10.07 -20.07
C ASP A 357 -4.90 -11.49 -19.50
N ALA A 358 -3.80 -12.21 -19.25
CA ALA A 358 -3.82 -13.57 -18.72
C ALA A 358 -4.41 -13.67 -17.29
N VAL A 359 -4.41 -12.58 -16.53
CA VAL A 359 -5.02 -12.50 -15.19
C VAL A 359 -6.37 -11.77 -15.20
N GLY A 360 -6.89 -11.45 -16.38
CA GLY A 360 -8.21 -10.82 -16.53
C GLY A 360 -8.26 -9.34 -16.14
N VAL A 361 -7.11 -8.68 -16.02
CA VAL A 361 -7.05 -7.23 -15.77
C VAL A 361 -7.05 -6.52 -17.11
N THR A 362 -8.25 -6.25 -17.63
CA THR A 362 -8.41 -5.55 -18.90
C THR A 362 -8.25 -4.04 -18.72
N ARG A 363 -7.60 -3.41 -19.69
CA ARG A 363 -7.45 -1.96 -19.78
C ARG A 363 -8.83 -1.28 -19.76
N GLY A 364 -9.12 -0.53 -18.70
CA GLY A 364 -10.34 0.28 -18.62
C GLY A 364 -11.63 -0.51 -18.38
N ALA A 365 -11.75 -1.11 -17.19
CA ALA A 365 -13.04 -1.41 -16.57
C ALA A 365 -13.33 -0.44 -15.40
N GLY A 366 -12.99 0.83 -15.59
CA GLY A 366 -13.42 1.96 -14.77
C GLY A 366 -14.30 2.92 -15.58
N ARG A 367 -15.11 2.40 -16.51
CA ARG A 367 -16.25 3.07 -17.18
C ARG A 367 -16.92 2.07 -18.14
N GLY A 368 -18.12 1.64 -17.76
CA GLY A 368 -19.09 1.01 -18.68
C GLY A 368 -19.07 -0.52 -18.71
N LYS A 369 -20.03 -1.13 -18.01
CA LYS A 369 -21.01 -2.08 -18.57
C LYS A 369 -22.08 -2.39 -17.52
N CYS A 370 -22.98 -1.43 -17.29
CA CYS A 370 -24.36 -1.81 -17.11
C CYS A 370 -25.03 -1.63 -18.47
N ARG A 371 -25.50 -2.74 -19.03
CA ARG A 371 -26.36 -2.87 -20.21
C ARG A 371 -25.66 -3.09 -21.56
N GLU A 372 -25.31 -4.34 -21.80
CA GLU A 372 -25.34 -4.91 -23.14
C GLU A 372 -26.29 -6.11 -23.17
N GLN A 373 -27.58 -5.79 -23.12
CA GLN A 373 -28.62 -6.57 -23.77
C GLN A 373 -29.61 -5.58 -24.38
N LEU A 374 -29.90 -5.79 -25.66
CA LEU A 374 -30.72 -5.01 -26.60
C LEU A 374 -29.90 -4.10 -27.53
N VAL A 375 -29.34 -4.72 -28.57
CA VAL A 375 -29.07 -4.05 -29.85
C VAL A 375 -30.41 -3.90 -30.57
N SER A 376 -30.85 -2.66 -30.77
CA SER A 376 -31.43 -2.21 -32.04
C SER A 376 -31.62 -0.69 -32.07
N GLU A 377 -31.18 -0.12 -33.18
CA GLU A 377 -31.51 1.19 -33.78
C GLU A 377 -30.53 2.36 -33.56
N GLU A 378 -30.29 3.01 -34.70
CA GLU A 378 -29.32 4.05 -35.05
C GLU A 378 -29.53 5.37 -34.28
N GLY A 379 -28.45 6.14 -34.05
CA GLY A 379 -28.60 7.58 -33.78
C GLY A 379 -27.41 8.30 -33.16
N SER A 380 -26.67 9.05 -34.00
CA SER A 380 -26.01 10.35 -33.75
C SER A 380 -24.95 10.54 -32.63
N PRO A 381 -23.95 11.43 -32.83
CA PRO A 381 -22.92 11.73 -31.82
C PRO A 381 -23.50 12.52 -30.62
N PRO A 382 -22.90 12.43 -29.41
CA PRO A 382 -23.45 13.08 -28.22
C PRO A 382 -23.33 14.61 -28.28
N ALA A 383 -24.36 15.28 -27.76
CA ALA A 383 -24.51 16.73 -27.76
C ALA A 383 -23.70 17.41 -26.64
N SER A 384 -23.12 18.57 -26.94
CA SER A 384 -22.28 19.39 -26.06
C SER A 384 -23.04 20.13 -24.95
N GLY A 385 -23.91 19.45 -24.18
CA GLY A 385 -24.80 20.12 -23.21
C GLY A 385 -25.21 19.32 -21.98
N GLU A 386 -24.58 18.18 -21.69
CA GLU A 386 -24.88 17.33 -20.53
C GLU A 386 -24.11 17.78 -19.28
N PHE A 387 -24.76 17.80 -18.12
CA PHE A 387 -24.17 18.19 -16.84
C PHE A 387 -23.71 16.98 -16.02
N GLY A 388 -24.26 15.78 -16.26
CA GLY A 388 -23.91 14.55 -15.57
C GLY A 388 -24.33 14.51 -14.11
N HIS A 389 -23.69 13.64 -13.34
CA HIS A 389 -23.92 13.53 -11.90
C HIS A 389 -23.21 14.63 -11.11
N LEU A 390 -23.87 15.11 -10.08
CA LEU A 390 -23.30 15.93 -9.01
C LEU A 390 -23.39 15.16 -7.71
N ILE A 391 -22.24 14.86 -7.13
CA ILE A 391 -22.13 14.14 -5.87
C ILE A 391 -21.68 15.13 -4.80
N VAL A 392 -22.46 15.24 -3.72
CA VAL A 392 -22.08 15.99 -2.53
C VAL A 392 -21.93 15.00 -1.39
N GLU A 393 -20.72 14.90 -0.83
CA GLU A 393 -20.44 14.11 0.35
C GLU A 393 -20.19 15.03 1.54
N ARG A 394 -20.62 14.60 2.72
CA ARG A 394 -20.32 15.27 4.00
C ARG A 394 -19.83 14.26 5.01
N SER A 395 -18.59 14.42 5.48
CA SER A 395 -18.04 13.66 6.61
C SER A 395 -18.37 14.36 7.93
N GLY A 396 -18.70 13.60 8.99
CA GLY A 396 -18.79 14.10 10.37
C GLY A 396 -20.18 13.95 11.05
N GLY A 397 -20.14 13.80 12.39
CA GLY A 397 -21.26 13.45 13.29
C GLY A 397 -20.83 12.37 14.31
N ILE A 398 -21.44 12.31 15.50
CA ILE A 398 -21.19 11.22 16.47
C ILE A 398 -21.47 9.90 15.75
N ALA A 399 -20.42 9.09 15.50
CA ALA A 399 -20.37 7.83 14.74
C ALA A 399 -19.71 7.85 13.33
N GLY A 400 -19.04 8.93 12.88
CA GLY A 400 -18.22 8.86 11.65
C GLY A 400 -18.99 8.59 10.36
N LEU A 401 -20.30 8.86 10.35
CA LEU A 401 -21.21 8.61 9.23
C LEU A 401 -20.92 9.57 8.07
N LEU A 402 -20.92 9.02 6.85
CA LEU A 402 -20.86 9.76 5.60
C LEU A 402 -22.31 9.99 5.11
N LEU A 403 -22.63 11.22 4.71
CA LEU A 403 -23.88 11.50 3.99
C LEU A 403 -23.53 11.84 2.56
N VAL A 404 -24.16 11.13 1.62
CA VAL A 404 -23.96 11.33 0.18
C VAL A 404 -25.28 11.76 -0.45
N TRP A 405 -25.22 12.80 -1.26
CA TRP A 405 -26.28 13.19 -2.17
C TRP A 405 -25.76 13.01 -3.58
N ASP A 406 -26.27 12.01 -4.29
CA ASP A 406 -26.00 11.80 -5.71
C ASP A 406 -27.21 12.30 -6.52
N LEU A 407 -26.98 13.28 -7.38
CA LEU A 407 -27.98 13.87 -8.26
C LEU A 407 -27.53 13.73 -9.71
N ASP A 408 -28.24 12.91 -10.48
CA ASP A 408 -28.19 12.98 -11.95
C ASP A 408 -28.90 14.26 -12.40
N ILE A 409 -28.12 15.28 -12.77
CA ILE A 409 -28.64 16.60 -13.15
C ILE A 409 -29.44 16.49 -14.45
N ASP A 410 -29.04 15.62 -15.39
CA ASP A 410 -29.64 15.56 -16.71
C ASP A 410 -31.01 14.90 -16.69
N SER A 411 -31.25 13.96 -15.76
CA SER A 411 -32.58 13.36 -15.54
C SER A 411 -33.43 14.07 -14.48
N SER A 412 -32.86 15.03 -13.74
CA SER A 412 -33.58 15.79 -12.71
C SER A 412 -34.57 16.82 -13.29
N GLU A 413 -35.75 16.95 -12.66
CA GLU A 413 -36.69 18.06 -12.95
C GLU A 413 -36.09 19.44 -12.67
N HIS A 414 -35.00 19.50 -11.89
CA HIS A 414 -34.28 20.71 -11.53
C HIS A 414 -33.13 21.05 -12.47
N ARG A 415 -32.91 20.27 -13.54
CA ARG A 415 -31.80 20.42 -14.52
C ARG A 415 -31.52 21.87 -14.91
N ALA A 416 -32.56 22.62 -15.29
CA ALA A 416 -32.42 24.00 -15.76
C ALA A 416 -31.98 24.98 -14.66
N SER A 417 -32.22 24.64 -13.39
CA SER A 417 -31.91 25.49 -12.24
C SER A 417 -30.58 25.17 -11.57
N ILE A 418 -30.09 23.94 -11.70
CA ILE A 418 -28.86 23.47 -11.05
C ILE A 418 -27.70 23.25 -12.04
N GLY A 419 -27.98 22.74 -13.24
CA GLY A 419 -26.94 22.45 -14.24
C GLY A 419 -26.06 23.65 -14.59
N PRO A 420 -26.64 24.80 -15.01
CA PRO A 420 -25.85 25.99 -15.30
C PRO A 420 -25.04 26.48 -14.10
N LYS A 421 -25.62 26.45 -12.89
CA LYS A 421 -24.91 26.85 -11.67
C LYS A 421 -23.70 25.97 -11.41
N VAL A 422 -23.84 24.65 -11.56
CA VAL A 422 -22.75 23.70 -11.38
C VAL A 422 -21.65 23.95 -12.40
N ALA A 423 -21.99 24.17 -13.67
CA ALA A 423 -21.01 24.44 -14.72
C ALA A 423 -20.26 25.77 -14.57
N GLU A 424 -20.86 26.78 -13.94
CA GLU A 424 -20.29 28.13 -13.75
C GLU A 424 -19.42 28.26 -12.50
N LEU A 425 -19.42 27.26 -11.60
CA LEU A 425 -18.60 27.27 -10.39
C LEU A 425 -17.10 27.15 -10.70
N PRO A 426 -16.22 27.70 -9.85
CA PRO A 426 -14.79 27.72 -10.10
C PRO A 426 -14.15 26.35 -9.78
N TRP A 427 -14.32 25.40 -10.68
CA TRP A 427 -13.70 24.07 -10.56
C TRP A 427 -12.19 24.13 -10.84
N PRO A 428 -11.36 23.35 -10.11
CA PRO A 428 -9.98 23.13 -10.48
C PRO A 428 -9.96 22.32 -11.78
N ASN A 429 -9.59 22.95 -12.91
CA ASN A 429 -9.50 22.24 -14.18
C ASN A 429 -8.26 21.34 -14.21
N ASP A 430 -8.46 20.05 -14.48
CA ASP A 430 -7.45 19.22 -15.12
C ASP A 430 -7.36 19.65 -16.60
N SER A 431 -6.31 20.42 -16.93
CA SER A 431 -5.84 20.86 -18.26
C SER A 431 -6.43 22.15 -18.90
N ALA A 432 -5.59 23.21 -18.95
CA ALA A 432 -5.48 24.14 -20.10
C ALA A 432 -4.14 24.91 -20.05
N GLY A 433 -3.43 24.92 -21.18
CA GLY A 433 -2.09 25.49 -21.35
C GLY A 433 -2.01 27.02 -21.48
N HIS A 434 -0.76 27.45 -21.58
CA HIS A 434 -0.23 28.80 -21.79
C HIS A 434 -1.09 29.72 -22.69
N VAL A 435 -1.38 30.93 -22.21
CA VAL A 435 -1.61 32.12 -23.04
C VAL A 435 -0.86 33.30 -22.43
N ASP A 436 0.04 33.87 -23.22
CA ASP A 436 0.77 35.11 -22.95
C ASP A 436 -0.15 36.33 -23.19
N GLY A 437 0.08 37.43 -22.47
CA GLY A 437 -0.65 38.69 -22.68
C GLY A 437 -0.78 39.58 -21.44
N GLY A 438 0.26 40.37 -21.15
CA GLY A 438 0.25 41.34 -20.06
C GLY A 438 -0.55 42.63 -20.32
N ALA A 439 -0.94 43.30 -19.24
CA ALA A 439 -0.92 44.75 -19.05
C ALA A 439 -1.30 45.03 -17.58
N GLY A 440 -0.45 45.75 -16.87
CA GLY A 440 -0.41 45.73 -15.40
C GLY A 440 -1.27 46.74 -14.67
N VAL A 441 -1.31 46.61 -13.34
CA VAL A 441 -1.43 47.73 -12.40
C VAL A 441 -0.61 47.42 -11.13
N LYS A 442 0.49 48.17 -11.02
CA LYS A 442 1.17 48.72 -9.83
C LYS A 442 1.25 47.91 -8.53
N ALA A 443 2.50 47.56 -8.20
CA ALA A 443 2.99 47.30 -6.87
C ALA A 443 2.71 48.46 -5.88
N ASN A 444 2.28 48.11 -4.67
CA ASN A 444 2.68 48.83 -3.47
C ASN A 444 2.58 47.94 -2.21
N GLY A 445 3.73 47.85 -1.54
CA GLY A 445 4.08 47.44 -0.18
C GLY A 445 3.05 46.88 0.81
N GLY A 446 3.52 45.91 1.59
CA GLY A 446 2.98 45.63 2.92
C GLY A 446 3.28 44.24 3.42
N ALA A 447 4.46 44.05 4.02
CA ALA A 447 4.69 42.94 4.94
C ALA A 447 3.72 43.07 6.11
N ALA A 448 2.85 42.07 6.30
CA ALA A 448 2.08 41.89 7.52
C ALA A 448 1.90 40.40 7.76
N GLY A 449 2.59 39.90 8.78
CA GLY A 449 2.33 38.58 9.34
C GLY A 449 0.90 38.53 9.88
N ILE A 450 0.26 37.38 9.72
CA ILE A 450 -1.00 37.07 10.37
C ILE A 450 -0.68 36.02 11.42
N GLY A 451 -0.62 36.49 12.67
CA GLY A 451 -0.61 35.63 13.84
C GLY A 451 -1.95 34.89 13.94
N ALA A 452 -1.88 33.58 14.14
CA ALA A 452 -3.02 32.81 14.61
C ALA A 452 -3.27 33.16 16.08
N GLY A 453 -4.32 33.94 16.31
CA GLY A 453 -4.96 34.05 17.63
C GLY A 453 -5.76 32.76 17.93
N PRO A 454 -6.05 32.48 19.22
CA PRO A 454 -6.62 31.21 19.64
C PRO A 454 -8.14 31.22 19.44
N GLY A 455 -8.70 30.20 18.75
CA GLY A 455 -10.13 29.90 18.85
C GLY A 455 -10.92 29.56 17.59
N ALA A 456 -10.33 29.04 16.52
CA ALA A 456 -11.09 28.32 15.50
C ALA A 456 -11.01 26.82 15.83
N GLY A 457 -12.09 26.26 16.37
CA GLY A 457 -12.19 24.80 16.56
C GLY A 457 -12.17 24.10 15.21
N ALA A 458 -11.63 22.87 15.17
CA ALA A 458 -11.65 22.04 13.97
C ALA A 458 -13.06 21.96 13.37
N ASP A 459 -13.16 22.06 12.04
CA ASP A 459 -14.43 21.94 11.34
C ASP A 459 -15.11 20.62 11.69
N ARG A 460 -16.38 20.70 12.10
CA ARG A 460 -17.17 19.52 12.48
C ARG A 460 -17.52 18.63 11.29
N TYR A 461 -17.51 19.21 10.09
CA TYR A 461 -17.80 18.50 8.85
C TYR A 461 -16.88 18.98 7.73
N VAL A 462 -16.47 18.05 6.88
CA VAL A 462 -15.81 18.34 5.59
C VAL A 462 -16.75 17.91 4.48
N TYR A 463 -16.87 18.75 3.46
CA TYR A 463 -17.66 18.46 2.27
C TYR A 463 -16.75 18.16 1.10
N ALA A 464 -17.08 17.12 0.33
CA ALA A 464 -16.52 16.87 -1.00
C ALA A 464 -17.64 17.07 -2.02
N ILE A 465 -17.38 17.84 -3.07
CA ILE A 465 -18.36 18.12 -4.12
C ILE A 465 -17.71 17.74 -5.44
N GLU A 466 -18.27 16.75 -6.11
CA GLU A 466 -17.76 16.19 -7.35
C GLU A 466 -18.78 16.39 -8.47
N SER A 467 -18.31 16.80 -9.62
CA SER A 467 -19.07 16.76 -10.86
C SER A 467 -18.15 16.45 -12.02
N ARG A 468 -18.71 16.34 -13.22
CA ARG A 468 -17.90 16.24 -14.46
C ARG A 468 -16.93 17.41 -14.67
N PHE A 469 -17.12 18.53 -13.98
CA PHE A 469 -16.29 19.72 -14.10
C PHE A 469 -15.11 19.74 -13.12
N GLY A 470 -15.08 18.83 -12.13
CA GLY A 470 -13.97 18.68 -11.18
C GLY A 470 -14.42 18.20 -9.80
N LEU A 471 -13.48 18.22 -8.85
CA LEU A 471 -13.70 17.89 -7.44
C LEU A 471 -13.18 19.04 -6.56
N VAL A 472 -13.97 19.47 -5.59
CA VAL A 472 -13.55 20.43 -4.55
C VAL A 472 -13.85 19.90 -3.16
N ARG A 473 -13.02 20.30 -2.18
CA ARG A 473 -13.20 19.97 -0.77
C ARG A 473 -13.16 21.23 0.08
N PHE A 474 -14.10 21.33 1.04
CA PHE A 474 -14.18 22.45 1.97
C PHE A 474 -14.48 21.97 3.39
N GLY A 475 -13.84 22.58 4.38
CA GLY A 475 -14.36 22.58 5.74
C GLY A 475 -15.67 23.39 5.85
N GLU A 476 -16.59 23.01 6.74
CA GLU A 476 -17.90 23.68 6.92
C GLU A 476 -17.75 25.21 7.07
N THR A 477 -16.80 25.66 7.88
CA THR A 477 -16.56 27.09 8.11
C THR A 477 -15.86 27.77 6.93
N GLU A 478 -15.01 27.04 6.22
CA GLU A 478 -14.17 27.55 5.12
C GLU A 478 -14.85 27.54 3.73
N MET A 479 -15.98 26.85 3.58
CA MET A 479 -16.69 26.75 2.30
C MET A 479 -17.20 28.12 1.78
N PRO A 480 -16.87 28.54 0.54
CA PRO A 480 -17.37 29.78 -0.04
C PRO A 480 -18.90 29.77 -0.23
N GLY A 481 -19.52 30.97 -0.26
CA GLY A 481 -20.97 31.12 -0.23
C GLY A 481 -21.71 30.49 -1.42
N GLU A 482 -21.10 30.49 -2.60
CA GLU A 482 -21.64 29.86 -3.82
C GLU A 482 -21.70 28.33 -3.71
N TRP A 483 -20.68 27.70 -3.12
CA TRP A 483 -20.65 26.28 -2.83
C TRP A 483 -21.61 25.91 -1.70
N LYS A 484 -21.74 26.75 -0.66
CA LYS A 484 -22.75 26.58 0.40
C LYS A 484 -24.17 26.60 -0.19
N SER A 485 -24.46 27.55 -1.07
CA SER A 485 -25.75 27.64 -1.75
C SER A 485 -26.04 26.42 -2.63
N LEU A 486 -25.02 25.87 -3.31
CA LEU A 486 -25.17 24.64 -4.09
C LEU A 486 -25.52 23.45 -3.18
N VAL A 487 -24.76 23.26 -2.09
CA VAL A 487 -24.99 22.16 -1.14
C VAL A 487 -26.38 22.24 -0.51
N GLU A 488 -26.84 23.43 -0.11
CA GLU A 488 -28.20 23.62 0.40
C GLU A 488 -29.26 23.25 -0.64
N GLN A 489 -29.10 23.71 -1.88
CA GLN A 489 -30.02 23.40 -2.96
C GLN A 489 -30.08 21.90 -3.27
N VAL A 490 -28.92 21.21 -3.33
CA VAL A 490 -28.85 19.75 -3.53
C VAL A 490 -29.58 19.02 -2.40
N ARG A 491 -29.40 19.46 -1.15
CA ARG A 491 -30.02 18.85 0.03
C ARG A 491 -31.55 19.01 0.06
N GLU A 492 -32.10 19.99 -0.64
CA GLU A 492 -33.55 20.19 -0.78
C GLU A 492 -34.16 19.29 -1.87
N ILE A 493 -33.41 19.00 -2.92
CA ILE A 493 -33.93 18.32 -4.13
C ILE A 493 -33.50 16.86 -4.26
N ALA A 494 -32.48 16.43 -3.52
CA ALA A 494 -32.00 15.05 -3.47
C ALA A 494 -32.09 14.49 -2.05
N ALA A 495 -32.51 13.24 -1.93
CA ALA A 495 -32.52 12.56 -0.65
C ALA A 495 -31.10 12.12 -0.27
N PRO A 496 -30.65 12.33 0.99
CA PRO A 496 -29.36 11.80 1.42
C PRO A 496 -29.39 10.29 1.57
N GLU A 497 -28.35 9.65 1.06
CA GLU A 497 -27.96 8.30 1.46
C GLU A 497 -27.05 8.38 2.68
N ARG A 498 -27.38 7.61 3.72
CA ARG A 498 -26.50 7.41 4.87
C ARG A 498 -25.57 6.27 4.55
N ARG A 499 -24.29 6.58 4.36
CA ARG A 499 -23.25 5.57 4.22
C ARG A 499 -22.52 5.48 5.55
N GLY A 500 -22.43 4.28 6.12
CA GLY A 500 -21.38 4.02 7.11
C GLY A 500 -20.02 4.24 6.44
N PRO A 501 -18.92 4.37 7.19
CA PRO A 501 -17.63 4.07 6.58
C PRO A 501 -17.71 2.64 6.04
N GLY A 502 -17.83 2.49 4.71
CA GLY A 502 -17.95 1.20 4.03
C GLY A 502 -19.36 0.68 3.68
N THR A 503 -20.32 1.51 3.27
CA THR A 503 -21.51 1.00 2.56
C THR A 503 -21.76 1.80 1.29
N GLU A 504 -21.82 1.08 0.15
CA GLU A 504 -22.06 1.57 -1.23
C GLU A 504 -23.31 2.43 -1.42
#